data_AF-A0A8H6SV86-F1
#
_entry.id   AF-A0A8H6SV86-F1
#
_cell.length_a   1.000
_cell.length_b   1.000
_cell.length_c   1.000
_cell.angle_alpha   90.00
_cell.angle_beta   90.00
_cell.angle_gamma   90.00
#
_symmetry.space_group_name_H-M   'P 1'
#
loop_
_entity.id
_entity.type
_entity.pdbx_description
1 polymer ?
#
loop_
_entity_poly.entity_id
_entity_poly.type
_entity_poly.pdbx_seq_one_letter_code
_entity_poly.pdbx_strand_id
1 'polypeptide(L)'
;MEDSDSDSKGLRGEGLGDAATHPTGILALPNEVLAEIFTHHLPAYPLCPPLYGADSPEFLRTICSRWRDLALYTPSLWRAIRLGPHHTLQESKRFQEWVQRSGSSPLSLVVNIANASDEDQSAAVLRLLSDHRRRWEYITLALKPSEVDGLSGSAPLLVRFQLIINTDKNYQTPIRFEDADRLRILSLWNVPRNDDSVRWEQLTCLSLFNVSVLDAARTVALAPNLRCCAFSLGEVTNLDPGTFIEHHRIHTLVLIYFSNTHLDAFVLPALRRLEISGFIDSRDAVDPVKAFVERSRCRLTHLRLADGDGGDSDSDRARSAVASGVFQSALPGTLVATVRRPSEQGREDEDRWITDEYWQQG
;
A
#
# COMPACT_ATOMS: atom_id res chain seq x y z
N MET A 1 -93.83 26.00 0.22
CA MET A 1 -93.88 26.41 1.64
C MET A 1 -92.43 26.71 2.01
N GLU A 2 -92.00 27.87 1.51
CA GLU A 2 -91.58 29.04 2.33
C GLU A 2 -90.08 28.88 2.67
N ASP A 3 -89.17 29.42 1.85
CA ASP A 3 -88.70 30.83 1.84
C ASP A 3 -88.42 31.40 3.23
N SER A 4 -87.13 31.60 3.53
CA SER A 4 -86.65 32.86 4.12
C SER A 4 -85.12 32.96 4.02
N ASP A 5 -84.72 34.00 3.31
CA ASP A 5 -83.40 34.50 2.93
C ASP A 5 -82.78 35.41 4.02
N SER A 6 -81.57 35.93 3.75
CA SER A 6 -80.81 37.02 4.43
C SER A 6 -79.79 36.59 5.52
N ASP A 7 -78.59 37.15 5.64
CA ASP A 7 -77.90 38.18 4.87
C ASP A 7 -76.38 38.13 5.13
N SER A 8 -75.66 38.70 4.18
CA SER A 8 -74.24 39.03 4.03
C SER A 8 -73.36 39.38 5.25
N LYS A 9 -72.08 38.96 5.19
CA LYS A 9 -70.91 39.83 5.43
C LYS A 9 -69.60 39.18 4.95
N GLY A 10 -68.98 39.79 3.94
CA GLY A 10 -67.63 39.43 3.49
C GLY A 10 -66.57 39.85 4.49
N LEU A 11 -65.44 39.14 4.48
CA LEU A 11 -64.13 39.64 4.91
C LEU A 11 -63.04 38.85 4.18
N ARG A 12 -62.13 39.62 3.58
CA ARG A 12 -60.88 39.23 2.93
C ARG A 12 -60.07 38.26 3.79
N GLY A 13 -59.47 37.27 3.12
CA GLY A 13 -58.16 36.70 3.45
C GLY A 13 -57.51 36.39 2.11
N GLU A 14 -56.78 37.33 1.51
CA GLU A 14 -55.35 37.54 1.70
C GLU A 14 -54.53 36.25 1.56
N GLY A 15 -53.62 36.29 0.58
CA GLY A 15 -52.93 35.13 0.05
C GLY A 15 -52.10 34.40 1.09
N LEU A 16 -52.25 33.08 1.10
CA LEU A 16 -51.20 32.19 1.55
C LEU A 16 -50.19 32.10 0.41
N GLY A 17 -49.27 33.06 0.45
CA GLY A 17 -48.05 33.03 -0.32
C GLY A 17 -47.34 31.69 -0.10
N ASP A 18 -46.83 31.19 -1.22
CA ASP A 18 -45.88 30.10 -1.35
C ASP A 18 -44.84 30.19 -0.22
N ALA A 19 -45.04 29.41 0.85
CA ALA A 19 -44.06 29.27 1.90
C ALA A 19 -42.94 28.41 1.30
N ALA A 20 -42.03 29.07 0.60
CA ALA A 20 -40.78 28.49 0.15
C ALA A 20 -40.13 27.83 1.37
N THR A 21 -40.28 26.52 1.49
CA THR A 21 -39.56 25.70 2.44
C THR A 21 -38.09 25.83 2.08
N HIS A 22 -37.42 26.80 2.71
CA HIS A 22 -35.98 26.91 2.64
C HIS A 22 -35.41 25.56 3.09
N PRO A 23 -34.54 24.91 2.30
CA PRO A 23 -33.93 23.67 2.72
C PRO A 23 -33.19 23.93 4.03
N THR A 24 -33.66 23.37 5.13
CA THR A 24 -33.03 23.47 6.46
C THR A 24 -32.16 22.23 6.70
N GLY A 25 -30.92 22.43 7.16
CA GLY A 25 -29.98 21.35 7.52
C GLY A 25 -28.97 21.01 6.43
N ILE A 26 -28.53 19.75 6.37
CA ILE A 26 -27.47 19.27 5.45
C ILE A 26 -27.79 19.51 3.96
N LEU A 27 -29.08 19.65 3.63
CA LEU A 27 -29.58 19.95 2.29
C LEU A 27 -29.40 21.42 1.88
N ALA A 28 -28.97 22.30 2.78
CA ALA A 28 -28.62 23.70 2.48
C ALA A 28 -27.15 23.89 2.11
N LEU A 29 -26.30 22.89 2.41
CA LEU A 29 -24.86 23.00 2.19
C LEU A 29 -24.55 23.13 0.68
N PRO A 30 -23.54 23.91 0.28
CA PRO A 30 -23.02 23.91 -1.08
C PRO A 30 -22.55 22.51 -1.53
N ASN A 31 -22.53 22.26 -2.83
CA ASN A 31 -22.12 20.96 -3.38
C ASN A 31 -20.66 20.64 -3.04
N GLU A 32 -19.81 21.66 -2.96
CA GLU A 32 -18.38 21.54 -2.63
C GLU A 32 -18.20 21.04 -1.20
N VAL A 33 -18.98 21.59 -0.26
CA VAL A 33 -18.94 21.19 1.16
C VAL A 33 -19.47 19.77 1.31
N LEU A 34 -20.54 19.40 0.60
CA LEU A 34 -21.04 18.03 0.61
C LEU A 34 -20.04 17.04 0.00
N ALA A 35 -19.36 17.39 -1.09
CA ALA A 35 -18.33 16.54 -1.69
C ALA A 35 -17.13 16.33 -0.76
N GLU A 36 -16.76 17.35 0.02
CA GLU A 36 -15.72 17.23 1.04
C GLU A 36 -16.17 16.30 2.18
N ILE A 37 -17.42 16.44 2.65
CA ILE A 37 -18.00 15.52 3.63
C ILE A 37 -17.99 14.09 3.11
N PHE A 38 -18.34 13.87 1.83
CA PHE A 38 -18.30 12.55 1.20
C PHE A 38 -16.89 11.97 1.18
N THR A 39 -15.88 12.80 0.93
CA THR A 39 -14.47 12.38 0.94
C THR A 39 -14.03 11.96 2.34
N HIS A 40 -14.45 12.68 3.39
CA HIS A 40 -14.16 12.33 4.79
C HIS A 40 -14.96 11.13 5.31
N HIS A 41 -16.08 10.78 4.68
CA HIS A 41 -16.83 9.57 4.99
C HIS A 41 -16.09 8.30 4.54
N LEU A 42 -15.25 8.40 3.51
CA LEU A 42 -14.49 7.28 2.96
C LEU A 42 -13.11 7.16 3.63
N PRO A 43 -12.45 5.98 3.53
CA PRO A 43 -11.06 5.85 3.95
C PRO A 43 -10.18 6.90 3.29
N ALA A 44 -9.23 7.44 4.06
CA ALA A 44 -8.31 8.45 3.56
C ALA A 44 -7.50 7.90 2.37
N TYR A 45 -7.55 8.62 1.24
CA TYR A 45 -6.76 8.29 0.07
C TYR A 45 -5.27 8.18 0.44
N PRO A 46 -4.52 7.14 0.01
CA PRO A 46 -4.82 6.20 -1.08
C PRO A 46 -5.54 4.91 -0.70
N LEU A 47 -6.07 4.79 0.52
CA LEU A 47 -6.79 3.58 0.96
C LEU A 47 -8.05 3.36 0.13
N CYS A 48 -8.33 2.09 -0.17
CA CYS A 48 -9.46 1.71 -1.01
C CYS A 48 -10.71 1.48 -0.15
N PRO A 49 -11.83 2.18 -0.37
CA PRO A 49 -13.10 1.83 0.25
C PRO A 49 -13.56 0.44 -0.22
N PRO A 50 -14.41 -0.25 0.58
CA PRO A 50 -15.05 -1.48 0.11
C PRO A 50 -15.96 -1.20 -1.09
N LEU A 51 -16.07 -2.17 -2.01
CA LEU A 51 -16.92 -2.06 -3.20
C LEU A 51 -18.42 -1.95 -2.86
N TYR A 52 -18.82 -2.39 -1.67
CA TYR A 52 -20.19 -2.42 -1.19
C TYR A 52 -20.27 -2.02 0.29
N GLY A 53 -21.48 -1.79 0.80
CA GLY A 53 -21.72 -1.48 2.21
C GLY A 53 -21.67 0.01 2.52
N ALA A 54 -21.81 0.36 3.80
CA ALA A 54 -21.96 1.74 4.26
C ALA A 54 -20.72 2.61 4.01
N ASP A 55 -19.53 2.00 3.99
CA ASP A 55 -18.25 2.70 3.77
C ASP A 55 -17.87 2.77 2.29
N SER A 56 -18.80 2.39 1.40
CA SER A 56 -18.63 2.48 -0.06
C SER A 56 -19.15 3.82 -0.60
N PRO A 57 -18.51 4.43 -1.61
CA PRO A 57 -19.08 5.57 -2.33
C PRO A 57 -20.44 5.25 -2.99
N GLU A 58 -20.78 3.97 -3.21
CA GLU A 58 -22.09 3.57 -3.70
C GLU A 58 -23.19 3.84 -2.66
N PHE A 59 -22.90 3.78 -1.35
CA PHE A 59 -23.87 4.05 -0.31
C PHE A 59 -24.37 5.49 -0.35
N LEU A 60 -23.49 6.45 -0.63
CA LEU A 60 -23.83 7.88 -0.77
C LEU A 60 -24.91 8.11 -1.82
N ARG A 61 -24.97 7.25 -2.85
CA ARG A 61 -25.95 7.31 -3.94
C ARG A 61 -27.34 6.77 -3.56
N THR A 62 -27.46 6.14 -2.41
CA THR A 62 -28.73 5.57 -1.94
C THR A 62 -29.54 6.56 -1.09
N ILE A 63 -28.91 7.62 -0.58
CA ILE A 63 -29.50 8.50 0.43
C ILE A 63 -30.59 9.40 -0.16
N CYS A 64 -30.27 10.22 -1.17
CA CYS A 64 -31.25 11.04 -1.88
C CYS A 64 -30.79 11.33 -3.31
N SER A 65 -31.67 11.88 -4.17
CA SER A 65 -31.33 12.22 -5.57
C SER A 65 -30.14 13.16 -5.68
N ARG A 66 -30.11 14.21 -4.86
CA ARG A 66 -29.00 15.18 -4.84
C ARG A 66 -27.66 14.53 -4.52
N TRP A 67 -27.61 13.66 -3.51
CA TRP A 67 -26.37 12.96 -3.13
C TRP A 67 -25.94 11.96 -4.19
N ARG A 68 -26.89 11.29 -4.83
CA ARG A 68 -26.63 10.41 -5.97
C ARG A 68 -25.96 11.14 -7.11
N ASP A 69 -26.52 12.27 -7.53
CA ASP A 69 -25.98 13.06 -8.63
C ASP A 69 -24.61 13.62 -8.26
N LEU A 70 -24.50 14.21 -7.07
CA LEU A 70 -23.23 14.77 -6.60
C LEU A 70 -22.13 13.70 -6.52
N ALA A 71 -22.41 12.52 -5.94
CA ALA A 71 -21.44 11.44 -5.86
C ALA A 71 -21.02 10.93 -7.25
N LEU A 72 -21.97 10.82 -8.19
CA LEU A 72 -21.69 10.43 -9.59
C LEU A 72 -20.76 11.44 -10.29
N TYR A 73 -20.96 12.74 -10.04
CA TYR A 73 -20.16 13.82 -10.64
C TYR A 73 -18.95 14.26 -9.81
N THR A 74 -18.55 13.49 -8.81
CA THR A 74 -17.34 13.74 -8.01
C THR A 74 -16.30 12.64 -8.25
N PRO A 75 -15.42 12.78 -9.26
CA PRO A 75 -14.50 11.72 -9.67
C PRO A 75 -13.52 11.25 -8.57
N SER A 76 -13.16 12.12 -7.63
CA SER A 76 -12.24 11.79 -6.53
C SER A 76 -12.76 10.69 -5.61
N LEU A 77 -14.09 10.48 -5.52
CA LEU A 77 -14.68 9.43 -4.69
C LEU A 77 -14.46 8.02 -5.26
N TRP A 78 -14.12 7.91 -6.55
CA TRP A 78 -14.04 6.64 -7.29
C TRP A 78 -12.59 6.24 -7.62
N ARG A 79 -11.61 7.02 -7.15
CA ARG A 79 -10.20 6.93 -7.60
C ARG A 79 -9.34 5.89 -6.86
N ALA A 80 -9.85 5.28 -5.80
CA ALA A 80 -9.17 4.23 -5.04
C ALA A 80 -10.01 2.94 -5.10
N ILE A 81 -9.43 1.85 -5.62
CA ILE A 81 -10.19 0.65 -5.97
C ILE A 81 -9.38 -0.61 -5.65
N ARG A 82 -10.03 -1.56 -4.98
CA ARG A 82 -9.47 -2.89 -4.71
C ARG A 82 -10.25 -3.98 -5.46
N LEU A 83 -9.51 -4.89 -6.09
CA LEU A 83 -10.04 -6.11 -6.70
C LEU A 83 -9.26 -7.31 -6.15
N GLY A 84 -9.94 -8.20 -5.42
CA GLY A 84 -9.31 -9.32 -4.70
C GLY A 84 -9.09 -10.58 -5.55
N PRO A 85 -8.35 -11.58 -5.02
CA PRO A 85 -7.97 -12.81 -5.74
C PRO A 85 -9.15 -13.70 -6.17
N HIS A 86 -10.27 -13.60 -5.48
CA HIS A 86 -11.48 -14.41 -5.72
C HIS A 86 -12.68 -13.53 -6.10
N HIS A 87 -12.41 -12.45 -6.83
CA HIS A 87 -13.43 -11.50 -7.22
C HIS A 87 -14.44 -12.12 -8.18
N THR A 88 -15.70 -11.75 -8.01
CA THR A 88 -16.82 -12.15 -8.86
C THR A 88 -16.89 -11.31 -10.14
N LEU A 89 -17.64 -11.78 -11.14
CA LEU A 89 -17.94 -10.99 -12.35
C LEU A 89 -18.59 -9.64 -12.03
N GLN A 90 -19.40 -9.57 -10.96
CA GLN A 90 -20.02 -8.32 -10.53
C GLN A 90 -18.98 -7.33 -9.99
N GLU A 91 -17.99 -7.80 -9.25
CA GLU A 91 -16.90 -6.98 -8.74
C GLU A 91 -15.97 -6.50 -9.85
N SER A 92 -15.69 -7.30 -10.89
CA SER A 92 -14.98 -6.82 -12.07
C SER A 92 -15.73 -5.72 -12.81
N LYS A 93 -17.06 -5.86 -12.97
CA LYS A 93 -17.88 -4.80 -13.56
C LYS A 93 -17.85 -3.54 -12.70
N ARG A 94 -17.94 -3.68 -11.38
CA ARG A 94 -17.85 -2.56 -10.43
C ARG A 94 -16.50 -1.86 -10.54
N PHE A 95 -15.41 -2.62 -10.60
CA PHE A 95 -14.05 -2.12 -10.79
C PHE A 95 -13.98 -1.26 -12.06
N GLN A 96 -14.48 -1.77 -13.19
CA GLN A 96 -14.53 -1.03 -14.45
C GLN A 96 -15.36 0.26 -14.34
N GLU A 97 -16.54 0.21 -13.73
CA GLU A 97 -17.38 1.38 -13.52
C GLU A 97 -16.67 2.46 -12.68
N TRP A 98 -15.97 2.07 -11.62
CA TRP A 98 -15.25 3.00 -10.75
C TRP A 98 -14.03 3.62 -11.45
N VAL A 99 -13.29 2.84 -12.25
CA VAL A 99 -12.20 3.37 -13.10
C VAL A 99 -12.74 4.40 -14.10
N GLN A 100 -13.94 4.18 -14.66
CA GLN A 100 -14.58 5.14 -15.56
C GLN A 100 -15.05 6.40 -14.82
N ARG A 101 -15.75 6.25 -13.69
CA ARG A 101 -16.28 7.38 -12.89
C ARG A 101 -15.19 8.25 -12.30
N SER A 102 -14.00 7.70 -12.04
CA SER A 102 -12.86 8.47 -11.55
C SER A 102 -12.28 9.44 -12.59
N GLY A 103 -12.73 9.39 -13.85
CA GLY A 103 -12.48 10.43 -14.84
C GLY A 103 -10.98 10.64 -15.12
N SER A 104 -10.46 11.83 -14.85
CA SER A 104 -9.03 12.15 -14.98
C SER A 104 -8.25 12.04 -13.67
N SER A 105 -8.90 11.62 -12.57
CA SER A 105 -8.27 11.57 -11.25
C SER A 105 -7.10 10.57 -11.23
N PRO A 106 -6.03 10.85 -10.47
CA PRO A 106 -4.98 9.87 -10.21
C PRO A 106 -5.53 8.64 -9.49
N LEU A 107 -5.06 7.45 -9.86
CA LEU A 107 -5.59 6.17 -9.43
C LEU A 107 -4.74 5.53 -8.34
N SER A 108 -5.41 5.05 -7.28
CA SER A 108 -4.87 4.05 -6.35
C SER A 108 -5.54 2.71 -6.62
N LEU A 109 -4.76 1.70 -7.05
CA LEU A 109 -5.29 0.40 -7.44
C LEU A 109 -4.58 -0.71 -6.69
N VAL A 110 -5.37 -1.57 -6.05
CA VAL A 110 -4.90 -2.82 -5.44
C VAL A 110 -5.59 -3.98 -6.15
N VAL A 111 -4.88 -4.66 -7.03
CA VAL A 111 -5.45 -5.71 -7.88
C VAL A 111 -4.70 -7.01 -7.68
N ASN A 112 -5.43 -8.06 -7.28
CA ASN A 112 -4.92 -9.41 -7.18
C ASN A 112 -5.73 -10.31 -8.11
N ILE A 113 -5.10 -10.75 -9.20
CA ILE A 113 -5.67 -11.70 -10.15
C ILE A 113 -4.74 -12.90 -10.38
N ALA A 114 -3.68 -13.04 -9.59
CA ALA A 114 -2.74 -14.16 -9.67
C ALA A 114 -3.41 -15.53 -9.56
N ASN A 115 -4.53 -15.61 -8.82
CA ASN A 115 -5.29 -16.83 -8.61
C ASN A 115 -6.61 -16.87 -9.40
N ALA A 116 -6.83 -15.92 -10.32
CA ALA A 116 -8.03 -15.90 -11.13
C ALA A 116 -8.06 -17.11 -12.07
N SER A 117 -9.18 -17.82 -12.09
CA SER A 117 -9.39 -18.98 -12.97
C SER A 117 -9.83 -18.59 -14.38
N ASP A 118 -10.40 -17.39 -14.55
CA ASP A 118 -10.91 -16.88 -15.82
C ASP A 118 -9.84 -15.98 -16.49
N GLU A 119 -9.24 -16.48 -17.56
CA GLU A 119 -8.20 -15.79 -18.32
C GLU A 119 -8.74 -14.59 -19.09
N ASP A 120 -9.98 -14.66 -19.61
CA ASP A 120 -10.60 -13.57 -20.37
C ASP A 120 -10.91 -12.38 -19.44
N GLN A 121 -11.42 -12.67 -18.25
CA GLN A 121 -11.64 -11.68 -17.20
C GLN A 121 -10.33 -11.03 -16.76
N SER A 122 -9.28 -11.83 -16.56
CA SER A 122 -7.94 -11.34 -16.21
C SER A 122 -7.38 -10.44 -17.32
N ALA A 123 -7.49 -10.85 -18.58
CA ALA A 123 -7.08 -10.05 -19.73
C ALA A 123 -7.88 -8.75 -19.89
N ALA A 124 -9.17 -8.74 -19.53
CA ALA A 124 -9.97 -7.52 -19.52
C ALA A 124 -9.50 -6.53 -18.43
N VAL A 125 -9.19 -7.02 -17.23
CA VAL A 125 -8.64 -6.20 -16.14
C VAL A 125 -7.28 -5.64 -16.53
N LEU A 126 -6.38 -6.44 -17.09
CA LEU A 126 -5.04 -6.01 -17.52
C LEU A 126 -5.08 -4.95 -18.63
N ARG A 127 -5.99 -5.10 -19.60
CA ARG A 127 -6.23 -4.06 -20.62
C ARG A 127 -6.66 -2.76 -19.98
N LEU A 128 -7.65 -2.81 -19.09
CA LEU A 128 -8.13 -1.62 -18.39
C LEU A 128 -7.02 -0.94 -17.56
N LEU A 129 -6.18 -1.73 -16.87
CA LEU A 129 -5.02 -1.23 -16.14
C LEU A 129 -4.06 -0.48 -17.08
N SER A 130 -3.73 -1.10 -18.22
CA SER A 130 -2.81 -0.56 -19.22
C SER A 130 -3.34 0.73 -19.88
N ASP A 131 -4.62 0.76 -20.24
CA ASP A 131 -5.29 1.90 -20.89
C ASP A 131 -5.28 3.15 -20.00
N HIS A 132 -5.25 2.97 -18.67
CA HIS A 132 -5.23 4.05 -17.70
C HIS A 132 -3.86 4.23 -17.01
N ARG A 133 -2.78 3.63 -17.52
CA ARG A 133 -1.43 3.68 -16.92
C ARG A 133 -0.95 5.10 -16.58
N ARG A 134 -1.25 6.07 -17.43
CA ARG A 134 -0.84 7.47 -17.21
C ARG A 134 -1.43 8.11 -15.95
N ARG A 135 -2.52 7.53 -15.42
CA ARG A 135 -3.20 7.99 -14.20
C ARG A 135 -2.71 7.28 -12.94
N TRP A 136 -1.87 6.25 -13.06
CA TRP A 136 -1.41 5.48 -11.91
C TRP A 136 -0.65 6.36 -10.92
N GLU A 137 -1.03 6.31 -9.64
CA GLU A 137 -0.35 7.03 -8.55
C GLU A 137 0.15 6.04 -7.49
N TYR A 138 -0.71 5.14 -7.01
CA TYR A 138 -0.37 4.10 -6.03
C TYR A 138 -0.85 2.74 -6.53
N ILE A 139 0.07 1.86 -6.91
CA ILE A 139 -0.28 0.62 -7.59
C ILE A 139 0.28 -0.57 -6.84
N THR A 140 -0.59 -1.52 -6.49
CA THR A 140 -0.22 -2.84 -5.97
C THR A 140 -0.87 -3.89 -6.85
N LEU A 141 -0.05 -4.72 -7.51
CA LEU A 141 -0.51 -5.78 -8.40
C LEU A 141 0.01 -7.13 -7.90
N ALA A 142 -0.85 -8.13 -7.89
CA ALA A 142 -0.47 -9.53 -7.73
C ALA A 142 -0.95 -10.32 -8.95
N LEU A 143 0.00 -10.81 -9.74
CA LEU A 143 -0.21 -11.34 -11.09
C LEU A 143 0.50 -12.69 -11.29
N LYS A 144 0.11 -13.39 -12.35
CA LYS A 144 0.88 -14.49 -12.94
C LYS A 144 1.99 -13.92 -13.84
N PRO A 145 3.06 -14.68 -14.13
CA PRO A 145 4.11 -14.29 -15.09
C PRO A 145 3.60 -13.82 -16.44
N SER A 146 2.62 -14.53 -17.00
CA SER A 146 2.05 -14.26 -18.33
C SER A 146 1.25 -12.95 -18.41
N GLU A 147 0.98 -12.32 -17.26
CA GLU A 147 0.10 -11.15 -17.14
C GLU A 147 0.90 -9.85 -16.95
N VAL A 148 2.22 -9.94 -16.81
CA VAL A 148 3.09 -8.78 -16.59
C VAL A 148 3.40 -8.06 -17.90
N ASP A 149 3.21 -8.74 -19.03
CA ASP A 149 3.38 -8.18 -20.36
C ASP A 149 2.38 -7.02 -20.55
N GLY A 150 2.92 -5.85 -20.86
CA GLY A 150 2.11 -4.63 -21.00
C GLY A 150 1.95 -3.83 -19.72
N LEU A 151 2.59 -4.14 -18.60
CA LEU A 151 2.64 -3.19 -17.48
C LEU A 151 3.56 -2.00 -17.74
N SER A 152 4.63 -2.21 -18.50
CA SER A 152 5.64 -1.20 -18.84
C SER A 152 5.08 -0.06 -19.71
N GLY A 153 5.69 1.13 -19.58
CA GLY A 153 5.41 2.31 -20.39
C GLY A 153 5.31 3.60 -19.56
N SER A 154 4.84 4.69 -20.19
CA SER A 154 4.73 6.00 -19.56
C SER A 154 3.75 6.03 -18.38
N ALA A 155 4.24 6.43 -17.19
CA ALA A 155 3.50 6.48 -15.93
C ALA A 155 3.84 7.76 -15.11
N PRO A 156 3.49 8.96 -15.60
CA PRO A 156 3.97 10.25 -15.06
C PRO A 156 3.51 10.61 -13.65
N LEU A 157 2.43 9.99 -13.18
CA LEU A 157 1.88 10.23 -11.84
C LEU A 157 2.32 9.19 -10.81
N LEU A 158 3.07 8.17 -11.21
CA LEU A 158 3.36 7.01 -10.37
C LEU A 158 4.24 7.41 -9.18
N VAL A 159 3.73 7.25 -7.97
CA VAL A 159 4.43 7.54 -6.70
C VAL A 159 4.92 6.26 -6.04
N ARG A 160 4.08 5.21 -6.07
CA ARG A 160 4.35 3.90 -5.46
C ARG A 160 3.96 2.78 -6.42
N PHE A 161 4.87 1.82 -6.59
CA PHE A 161 4.61 0.62 -7.37
C PHE A 161 5.03 -0.64 -6.62
N GLN A 162 4.10 -1.58 -6.51
CA GLN A 162 4.31 -2.90 -5.93
C GLN A 162 3.83 -3.95 -6.91
N LEU A 163 4.70 -4.92 -7.22
CA LEU A 163 4.37 -6.05 -8.06
C LEU A 163 4.77 -7.35 -7.39
N ILE A 164 3.79 -8.23 -7.21
CA ILE A 164 3.95 -9.59 -6.73
C ILE A 164 3.68 -10.56 -7.86
N ILE A 165 4.65 -11.42 -8.16
CA ILE A 165 4.48 -12.51 -9.13
C ILE A 165 4.42 -13.84 -8.37
N ASN A 166 3.29 -14.55 -8.49
CA ASN A 166 3.08 -15.86 -7.86
C ASN A 166 3.56 -16.97 -8.80
N THR A 167 4.88 -17.27 -8.84
CA THR A 167 5.41 -18.41 -9.60
C THR A 167 6.87 -18.76 -9.27
N ASP A 168 7.31 -19.88 -9.84
CA ASP A 168 8.70 -20.35 -9.88
C ASP A 168 9.46 -19.84 -11.13
N LYS A 169 10.34 -18.86 -10.90
CA LYS A 169 11.65 -18.61 -11.56
C LYS A 169 11.75 -18.32 -13.08
N ASN A 170 10.69 -18.47 -13.88
CA ASN A 170 10.83 -18.38 -15.35
C ASN A 170 10.51 -17.02 -16.00
N TYR A 171 10.04 -16.02 -15.25
CA TYR A 171 9.83 -14.67 -15.80
C TYR A 171 11.16 -13.90 -15.87
N GLN A 172 11.51 -13.40 -17.06
CA GLN A 172 12.79 -12.71 -17.29
C GLN A 172 12.64 -11.26 -17.80
N THR A 173 11.44 -10.82 -18.13
CA THR A 173 11.24 -9.48 -18.67
C THR A 173 11.28 -8.45 -17.53
N PRO A 174 12.15 -7.44 -17.59
CA PRO A 174 12.16 -6.39 -16.57
C PRO A 174 10.99 -5.41 -16.78
N ILE A 175 10.42 -4.94 -15.67
CA ILE A 175 9.49 -3.80 -15.70
C ILE A 175 10.22 -2.53 -16.13
N ARG A 176 9.54 -1.68 -16.91
CA ARG A 176 10.09 -0.41 -17.43
C ARG A 176 9.05 0.70 -17.36
N PHE A 177 9.29 1.72 -16.55
CA PHE A 177 8.41 2.89 -16.46
C PHE A 177 9.08 4.15 -17.00
N GLU A 178 8.52 4.68 -18.08
CA GLU A 178 8.91 5.96 -18.68
C GLU A 178 8.19 7.11 -17.95
N ASP A 179 8.79 8.30 -17.95
CA ASP A 179 8.24 9.53 -17.34
C ASP A 179 7.87 9.44 -15.85
N ALA A 180 8.20 8.36 -15.14
CA ALA A 180 7.79 8.11 -13.76
C ALA A 180 8.60 8.90 -12.72
N ASP A 181 8.74 10.21 -12.91
CA ASP A 181 9.59 11.12 -12.13
C ASP A 181 9.13 11.34 -10.67
N ARG A 182 7.93 10.84 -10.36
CA ARG A 182 7.33 10.89 -9.03
C ARG A 182 7.55 9.61 -8.23
N LEU A 183 8.10 8.56 -8.83
CA LEU A 183 8.23 7.27 -8.17
C LEU A 183 9.22 7.40 -7.00
N ARG A 184 8.77 7.02 -5.81
CA ARG A 184 9.57 7.09 -4.55
C ARG A 184 9.68 5.74 -3.85
N ILE A 185 8.68 4.86 -4.05
CA ILE A 185 8.56 3.58 -3.36
C ILE A 185 8.39 2.48 -4.40
N LEU A 186 9.30 1.51 -4.40
CA LEU A 186 9.29 0.37 -5.31
C LEU A 186 9.37 -0.94 -4.51
N SER A 187 8.42 -1.85 -4.74
CA SER A 187 8.39 -3.17 -4.10
C SER A 187 8.23 -4.26 -5.16
N LEU A 188 9.18 -5.20 -5.22
CA LEU A 188 9.26 -6.21 -6.27
C LEU A 188 9.46 -7.60 -5.66
N TRP A 189 8.53 -8.51 -5.94
CA TRP A 189 8.62 -9.91 -5.52
C TRP A 189 8.76 -10.81 -6.73
N ASN A 190 9.91 -11.49 -6.86
CA ASN A 190 10.24 -12.33 -8.03
C ASN A 190 10.23 -11.57 -9.37
N VAL A 191 10.48 -10.25 -9.37
CA VAL A 191 10.46 -9.43 -10.60
C VAL A 191 11.88 -9.08 -11.05
N PRO A 192 12.27 -9.42 -12.30
CA PRO A 192 13.49 -8.95 -12.92
C PRO A 192 13.52 -7.43 -13.04
N ARG A 193 14.73 -6.86 -12.95
CA ARG A 193 14.95 -5.41 -13.04
C ARG A 193 16.37 -5.13 -13.53
N ASN A 194 16.56 -3.96 -14.13
CA ASN A 194 17.87 -3.46 -14.55
C ASN A 194 17.96 -1.93 -14.36
N ASP A 195 19.08 -1.35 -14.76
CA ASP A 195 19.36 0.10 -14.73
C ASP A 195 18.29 0.93 -15.45
N ASP A 196 17.73 0.41 -16.54
CA ASP A 196 16.68 1.08 -17.32
C ASP A 196 15.24 0.83 -16.80
N SER A 197 15.06 0.05 -15.73
CA SER A 197 13.71 -0.30 -15.26
C SER A 197 12.92 0.92 -14.78
N VAL A 198 13.58 1.81 -14.04
CA VAL A 198 13.02 3.04 -13.50
C VAL A 198 14.16 4.04 -13.34
N ARG A 199 13.84 5.32 -13.16
CA ARG A 199 14.84 6.27 -12.64
C ARG A 199 15.12 5.89 -11.18
N TRP A 200 16.30 5.33 -10.91
CA TRP A 200 16.64 4.79 -9.58
C TRP A 200 17.01 5.88 -8.58
N GLU A 201 17.57 7.00 -9.06
CA GLU A 201 18.09 8.10 -8.24
C GLU A 201 17.01 8.78 -7.39
N GLN A 202 15.76 8.67 -7.78
CA GLN A 202 14.64 9.30 -7.07
C GLN A 202 14.01 8.39 -6.02
N LEU A 203 14.35 7.10 -6.00
CA LEU A 203 13.79 6.16 -5.04
C LEU A 203 14.28 6.48 -3.63
N THR A 204 13.35 6.37 -2.69
CA THR A 204 13.61 6.56 -1.26
C THR A 204 13.34 5.27 -0.48
N CYS A 205 12.46 4.42 -0.99
CA CYS A 205 12.12 3.14 -0.38
C CYS A 205 12.17 2.03 -1.42
N LEU A 206 12.83 0.92 -1.07
CA LEU A 206 12.98 -0.24 -1.92
C LEU A 206 12.71 -1.53 -1.15
N SER A 207 11.81 -2.36 -1.65
CA SER A 207 11.57 -3.69 -1.11
C SER A 207 11.83 -4.75 -2.18
N LEU A 208 12.69 -5.72 -1.89
CA LEU A 208 12.99 -6.82 -2.81
C LEU A 208 12.80 -8.16 -2.13
N PHE A 209 12.04 -9.05 -2.75
CA PHE A 209 11.72 -10.35 -2.16
C PHE A 209 12.19 -11.49 -3.05
N ASN A 210 12.78 -12.50 -2.39
CA ASN A 210 13.36 -13.69 -3.00
C ASN A 210 14.50 -13.36 -3.98
N VAL A 211 15.37 -12.44 -3.59
CA VAL A 211 16.52 -12.00 -4.40
C VAL A 211 17.83 -12.51 -3.82
N SER A 212 18.85 -12.71 -4.66
CA SER A 212 20.20 -12.98 -4.16
C SER A 212 20.82 -11.71 -3.57
N VAL A 213 21.79 -11.87 -2.67
CA VAL A 213 22.55 -10.75 -2.09
C VAL A 213 23.22 -9.92 -3.18
N LEU A 214 23.79 -10.56 -4.21
CA LEU A 214 24.46 -9.90 -5.32
C LEU A 214 23.49 -9.03 -6.13
N ASP A 215 22.29 -9.55 -6.42
CA ASP A 215 21.26 -8.81 -7.15
C ASP A 215 20.72 -7.62 -6.32
N ALA A 216 20.53 -7.82 -5.02
CA ALA A 216 20.18 -6.74 -4.09
C ALA A 216 21.28 -5.66 -4.05
N ALA A 217 22.56 -6.03 -3.94
CA ALA A 217 23.68 -5.10 -3.91
C ALA A 217 23.76 -4.25 -5.19
N ARG A 218 23.66 -4.89 -6.37
CA ARG A 218 23.61 -4.19 -7.66
C ARG A 218 22.45 -3.20 -7.72
N THR A 219 21.28 -3.59 -7.21
CA THR A 219 20.10 -2.72 -7.25
C THR A 219 20.23 -1.53 -6.30
N VAL A 220 20.71 -1.76 -5.07
CA VAL A 220 20.92 -0.69 -4.08
C VAL A 220 21.94 0.33 -4.60
N ALA A 221 22.98 -0.13 -5.31
CA ALA A 221 23.98 0.75 -5.91
C ALA A 221 23.41 1.73 -6.96
N LEU A 222 22.31 1.37 -7.64
CA LEU A 222 21.64 2.26 -8.61
C LEU A 222 20.86 3.40 -7.93
N ALA A 223 20.52 3.26 -6.65
CA ALA A 223 19.57 4.14 -5.97
C ALA A 223 20.22 4.90 -4.79
N PRO A 224 21.04 5.94 -5.05
CA PRO A 224 21.83 6.65 -4.04
C PRO A 224 21.02 7.43 -2.99
N ASN A 225 19.72 7.59 -3.19
CA ASN A 225 18.83 8.34 -2.31
C ASN A 225 17.95 7.45 -1.41
N LEU A 226 18.21 6.14 -1.37
CA LEU A 226 17.47 5.22 -0.52
C LEU A 226 17.63 5.55 0.97
N ARG A 227 16.51 5.43 1.66
CA ARG A 227 16.33 5.70 3.09
C ARG A 227 15.82 4.48 3.85
N CYS A 228 14.91 3.75 3.21
CA CYS A 228 14.21 2.62 3.80
C CYS A 228 14.33 1.41 2.86
N CYS A 229 14.75 0.26 3.39
CA CYS A 229 14.79 -0.97 2.61
C CYS A 229 14.17 -2.16 3.35
N ALA A 230 13.51 -3.03 2.58
CA ALA A 230 13.05 -4.33 3.06
C ALA A 230 13.55 -5.44 2.14
N PHE A 231 14.09 -6.52 2.71
CA PHE A 231 14.62 -7.63 1.93
C PHE A 231 14.15 -8.99 2.46
N SER A 232 13.73 -9.85 1.53
CA SER A 232 13.80 -11.31 1.68
C SER A 232 14.94 -11.78 0.78
N LEU A 233 16.05 -12.20 1.39
CA LEU A 233 17.27 -12.60 0.70
C LEU A 233 17.38 -14.13 0.65
N GLY A 234 17.81 -14.66 -0.50
CA GLY A 234 18.20 -16.07 -0.61
C GLY A 234 19.39 -16.41 0.31
N GLU A 235 19.72 -17.70 0.40
CA GLU A 235 20.87 -18.15 1.18
C GLU A 235 22.17 -17.49 0.73
N VAL A 236 22.96 -17.08 1.71
CA VAL A 236 24.27 -16.49 1.52
C VAL A 236 25.29 -17.62 1.31
N THR A 237 25.36 -18.15 0.10
CA THR A 237 26.40 -19.12 -0.27
C THR A 237 27.48 -18.41 -1.09
N ASN A 238 28.74 -18.52 -0.67
CA ASN A 238 29.91 -18.03 -1.41
C ASN A 238 29.90 -16.51 -1.70
N LEU A 239 29.64 -15.66 -0.69
CA LEU A 239 29.98 -14.24 -0.87
C LEU A 239 31.49 -14.10 -1.00
N ASP A 240 31.93 -13.57 -2.14
CA ASP A 240 33.30 -13.10 -2.27
C ASP A 240 33.57 -12.07 -1.16
N PRO A 241 34.71 -12.18 -0.43
CA PRO A 241 35.09 -11.19 0.56
C PRO A 241 35.05 -9.79 -0.05
N GLY A 242 34.15 -8.93 0.43
CA GLY A 242 33.96 -7.58 -0.12
C GLY A 242 32.64 -7.32 -0.86
N THR A 243 31.80 -8.34 -1.11
CA THR A 243 30.48 -8.12 -1.71
C THR A 243 29.51 -7.61 -0.64
N PHE A 244 29.47 -6.29 -0.46
CA PHE A 244 28.58 -5.63 0.49
C PHE A 244 27.47 -4.85 -0.22
N ILE A 245 26.29 -4.89 0.39
CA ILE A 245 25.24 -3.90 0.23
C ILE A 245 25.63 -2.71 1.11
N GLU A 246 26.44 -1.82 0.54
CA GLU A 246 26.87 -0.58 1.19
C GLU A 246 25.96 0.59 0.81
N HIS A 247 25.50 1.34 1.81
CA HIS A 247 24.73 2.57 1.56
C HIS A 247 24.79 3.55 2.72
N HIS A 248 25.05 4.83 2.43
CA HIS A 248 25.25 5.87 3.45
C HIS A 248 24.01 6.64 3.88
N ARG A 249 22.85 6.38 3.26
CA ARG A 249 21.60 7.10 3.59
C ARG A 249 20.46 6.20 4.09
N ILE A 250 20.63 4.87 4.02
CA ILE A 250 19.62 3.94 4.54
C ILE A 250 19.65 4.03 6.06
N HIS A 251 18.53 4.48 6.63
CA HIS A 251 18.32 4.57 8.07
C HIS A 251 17.36 3.53 8.61
N THR A 252 16.57 2.88 7.75
CA THR A 252 15.63 1.82 8.10
C THR A 252 15.89 0.57 7.25
N LEU A 253 16.09 -0.57 7.91
CA LEU A 253 16.27 -1.87 7.28
C LEU A 253 15.31 -2.88 7.89
N VAL A 254 14.64 -3.64 7.03
CA VAL A 254 13.74 -4.73 7.40
C VAL A 254 14.22 -6.01 6.73
N LEU A 255 14.51 -7.05 7.50
CA LEU A 255 14.92 -8.35 6.99
C LEU A 255 13.83 -9.38 7.30
N ILE A 256 13.40 -10.08 6.25
CA ILE A 256 12.27 -11.01 6.26
C ILE A 256 12.84 -12.40 5.96
N TYR A 257 12.39 -13.42 6.71
CA TYR A 257 12.97 -14.77 6.64
C TYR A 257 14.48 -14.76 6.91
N PHE A 258 14.85 -14.07 7.98
CA PHE A 258 16.22 -13.80 8.38
C PHE A 258 17.01 -15.09 8.67
N SER A 259 18.21 -15.13 8.13
CA SER A 259 19.29 -16.03 8.53
C SER A 259 20.44 -15.23 9.12
N ASN A 260 21.19 -15.81 10.06
CA ASN A 260 22.27 -15.13 10.78
C ASN A 260 23.34 -14.52 9.85
N THR A 261 23.53 -15.07 8.65
CA THR A 261 24.52 -14.61 7.67
C THR A 261 24.04 -13.43 6.82
N HIS A 262 22.73 -13.12 6.79
CA HIS A 262 22.21 -12.03 5.96
C HIS A 262 22.78 -10.67 6.34
N LEU A 263 22.99 -10.42 7.65
CA LEU A 263 23.53 -9.15 8.10
C LEU A 263 24.98 -8.93 7.66
N ASP A 264 25.76 -9.99 7.44
CA ASP A 264 27.15 -9.93 6.97
C ASP A 264 27.29 -9.29 5.59
N ALA A 265 26.21 -9.30 4.80
CA ALA A 265 26.16 -8.63 3.52
C ALA A 265 26.05 -7.11 3.63
N PHE A 266 25.81 -6.51 4.80
CA PHE A 266 25.47 -5.09 4.90
C PHE A 266 26.56 -4.23 5.57
N VAL A 267 26.73 -3.03 5.02
CA VAL A 267 27.49 -1.91 5.61
C VAL A 267 26.65 -0.64 5.51
N LEU A 268 25.94 -0.28 6.58
CA LEU A 268 24.95 0.80 6.58
C LEU A 268 25.21 1.81 7.71
N PRO A 269 26.16 2.74 7.54
CA PRO A 269 26.60 3.65 8.61
C PRO A 269 25.52 4.62 9.11
N ALA A 270 24.49 4.89 8.30
CA ALA A 270 23.36 5.73 8.71
C ALA A 270 22.21 4.96 9.36
N LEU A 271 22.32 3.64 9.54
CA LEU A 271 21.22 2.83 10.05
C LEU A 271 20.82 3.21 11.47
N ARG A 272 19.50 3.37 11.68
CA ARG A 272 18.88 3.71 12.97
C ARG A 272 17.82 2.69 13.40
N ARG A 273 17.15 2.06 12.44
CA ARG A 273 16.01 1.18 12.66
C ARG A 273 16.25 -0.14 11.94
N LEU A 274 16.20 -1.24 12.69
CA LEU A 274 16.37 -2.59 12.18
C LEU A 274 15.18 -3.44 12.62
N GLU A 275 14.54 -4.13 11.68
CA GLU A 275 13.58 -5.18 11.98
C GLU A 275 14.07 -6.49 11.39
N ILE A 276 13.92 -7.57 12.16
CA ILE A 276 14.30 -8.91 11.77
C ILE A 276 13.11 -9.85 12.05
N SER A 277 12.75 -10.67 11.06
CA SER A 277 11.71 -11.70 11.22
C SER A 277 12.15 -13.07 10.71
N GLY A 278 11.52 -14.14 11.21
CA GLY A 278 11.73 -15.50 10.70
C GLY A 278 12.95 -16.24 11.24
N PHE A 279 13.50 -15.82 12.38
CA PHE A 279 14.59 -16.53 13.08
C PHE A 279 14.09 -17.82 13.76
N ILE A 280 14.98 -18.82 13.82
CA ILE A 280 14.69 -20.10 14.50
C ILE A 280 14.81 -19.91 16.03
N ASP A 281 15.93 -19.36 16.50
CA ASP A 281 16.09 -18.86 17.85
C ASP A 281 16.57 -17.40 17.79
N SER A 282 15.85 -16.54 18.49
CA SER A 282 16.18 -15.12 18.64
C SER A 282 17.55 -14.85 19.27
N ARG A 283 18.06 -15.76 20.12
CA ARG A 283 19.36 -15.59 20.79
C ARG A 283 20.51 -15.67 19.80
N ASP A 284 20.33 -16.45 18.74
CA ASP A 284 21.34 -16.60 17.69
C ASP A 284 21.50 -15.33 16.85
N ALA A 285 20.55 -14.39 16.90
CA ALA A 285 20.62 -13.12 16.20
C ALA A 285 21.38 -12.03 16.98
N VAL A 286 21.72 -12.25 18.26
CA VAL A 286 22.42 -11.23 19.09
C VAL A 286 23.81 -10.93 18.53
N ASP A 287 24.63 -11.95 18.32
CA ASP A 287 26.00 -11.80 17.82
C ASP A 287 26.05 -11.25 16.39
N PRO A 288 25.23 -11.74 15.43
CA PRO A 288 25.12 -11.14 14.09
C PRO A 288 24.74 -9.67 14.11
N VAL A 289 23.78 -9.25 14.93
CA VAL A 289 23.38 -7.84 15.04
C VAL A 289 24.52 -7.01 15.62
N LYS A 290 25.21 -7.49 16.65
CA LYS A 290 26.36 -6.80 17.24
C LYS A 290 27.50 -6.64 16.23
N ALA A 291 27.88 -7.72 15.54
CA ALA A 291 28.91 -7.70 14.51
C ALA A 291 28.55 -6.73 13.37
N PHE A 292 27.27 -6.69 12.97
CA PHE A 292 26.78 -5.74 11.99
C PHE A 292 26.88 -4.28 12.44
N VAL A 293 26.49 -3.97 13.69
CA VAL A 293 26.59 -2.61 14.25
C VAL A 293 28.05 -2.17 14.31
N GLU A 294 28.95 -3.04 14.75
CA GLU A 294 30.39 -2.76 14.80
C GLU A 294 30.98 -2.53 13.39
N ARG A 295 30.65 -3.40 12.43
CA ARG A 295 31.10 -3.30 11.03
C ARG A 295 30.57 -2.03 10.35
N SER A 296 29.28 -1.75 10.50
CA SER A 296 28.63 -0.57 9.90
C SER A 296 28.97 0.72 10.62
N ARG A 297 29.44 0.66 11.87
CA ARG A 297 29.64 1.81 12.77
C ARG A 297 28.38 2.68 12.89
N CYS A 298 27.21 2.05 12.81
CA CYS A 298 25.93 2.75 12.86
C CYS A 298 25.48 2.98 14.30
N ARG A 299 24.49 3.86 14.48
CA ARG A 299 23.87 4.12 15.79
C ARG A 299 22.45 3.59 15.78
N LEU A 300 22.33 2.30 16.04
CA LEU A 300 21.04 1.66 16.12
C LEU A 300 20.24 2.25 17.30
N THR A 301 19.01 2.66 17.02
CA THR A 301 18.09 3.28 18.00
C THR A 301 16.88 2.39 18.25
N HIS A 302 16.43 1.65 17.23
CA HIS A 302 15.29 0.75 17.32
C HIS A 302 15.66 -0.59 16.70
N LEU A 303 15.43 -1.66 17.46
CA LEU A 303 15.50 -3.04 17.02
C LEU A 303 14.12 -3.68 17.21
N ARG A 304 13.58 -4.26 16.15
CA ARG A 304 12.32 -5.00 16.19
C ARG A 304 12.52 -6.45 15.84
N LEU A 305 11.88 -7.29 16.62
CA LEU A 305 11.84 -8.73 16.42
C LEU A 305 10.40 -9.11 16.09
N ALA A 306 10.21 -9.79 14.98
CA ALA A 306 8.92 -10.34 14.59
C ALA A 306 9.01 -11.86 14.43
N ASP A 307 8.00 -12.56 14.93
CA ASP A 307 7.87 -13.99 14.64
C ASP A 307 7.55 -14.18 13.14
N GLY A 308 8.00 -15.30 12.56
CA GLY A 308 7.74 -15.60 11.15
C GLY A 308 6.32 -16.11 10.90
N ASP A 309 5.85 -16.03 9.65
CA ASP A 309 4.51 -16.50 9.23
C ASP A 309 4.35 -18.04 9.23
N GLY A 310 5.40 -18.79 9.58
CA GLY A 310 5.41 -20.25 9.52
C GLY A 310 4.72 -20.93 10.72
N GLY A 311 3.42 -21.20 10.60
CA GLY A 311 2.68 -22.34 11.19
C GLY A 311 2.55 -22.47 12.72
N ASP A 312 3.57 -22.10 13.50
CA ASP A 312 3.54 -22.05 14.97
C ASP A 312 3.21 -20.62 15.41
N SER A 313 1.94 -20.24 15.23
CA SER A 313 1.37 -18.97 15.71
C SER A 313 1.47 -18.76 17.23
N ASP A 314 1.92 -19.78 17.97
CA ASP A 314 2.17 -19.76 19.42
C ASP A 314 3.65 -19.62 19.79
N SER A 315 4.55 -19.51 18.82
CA SER A 315 5.97 -19.32 19.12
C SER A 315 6.22 -17.87 19.57
N ASP A 316 6.12 -17.60 20.87
CA ASP A 316 6.47 -16.33 21.53
C ASP A 316 8.00 -16.08 21.51
N ARG A 317 8.70 -16.41 20.42
CA ARG A 317 10.17 -16.36 20.32
C ARG A 317 10.65 -14.92 20.40
N ALA A 318 10.07 -14.02 19.61
CA ALA A 318 10.37 -12.59 19.66
C ALA A 318 10.14 -12.04 21.08
N ARG A 319 9.02 -12.39 21.71
CA ARG A 319 8.69 -11.92 23.07
C ARG A 319 9.66 -12.45 24.11
N SER A 320 10.00 -13.73 24.04
CA SER A 320 10.99 -14.38 24.91
C SER A 320 12.36 -13.71 24.77
N ALA A 321 12.77 -13.37 23.55
CA ALA A 321 14.00 -12.64 23.26
C ALA A 321 14.04 -11.28 23.97
N VAL A 322 12.98 -10.49 23.80
CA VAL A 322 12.89 -9.14 24.38
C VAL A 322 12.84 -9.23 25.91
N ALA A 323 12.09 -10.18 26.46
CA ALA A 323 11.96 -10.40 27.90
C ALA A 323 13.28 -10.87 28.55
N SER A 324 14.10 -11.63 27.82
CA SER A 324 15.38 -12.13 28.34
C SER A 324 16.46 -11.05 28.50
N GLY A 325 16.29 -9.86 27.90
CA GLY A 325 17.19 -8.73 28.11
C GLY A 325 18.56 -8.84 27.40
N VAL A 326 18.82 -9.91 26.64
CA VAL A 326 20.13 -10.14 25.99
C VAL A 326 20.44 -9.07 24.94
N PHE A 327 19.45 -8.64 24.15
CA PHE A 327 19.64 -7.58 23.15
C PHE A 327 19.94 -6.23 23.79
N GLN A 328 19.24 -5.87 24.86
CA GLN A 328 19.46 -4.61 25.58
C GLN A 328 20.84 -4.58 26.23
N SER A 329 21.33 -5.73 26.70
CA SER A 329 22.68 -5.87 27.26
C SER A 329 23.75 -5.78 26.17
N ALA A 330 23.52 -6.39 25.01
CA ALA A 330 24.46 -6.37 23.88
C ALA A 330 24.48 -5.02 23.11
N LEU A 331 23.37 -4.29 23.11
CA LEU A 331 23.16 -3.05 22.36
C LEU A 331 22.65 -1.92 23.29
N PRO A 332 23.50 -1.38 24.17
CA PRO A 332 23.08 -0.33 25.11
C PRO A 332 22.51 0.90 24.38
N GLY A 333 21.36 1.39 24.84
CA GLY A 333 20.68 2.56 24.26
C GLY A 333 19.81 2.27 23.03
N THR A 334 19.69 1.00 22.61
CA THR A 334 18.74 0.59 21.57
C THR A 334 17.40 0.21 22.20
N LEU A 335 16.30 0.76 21.69
CA LEU A 335 14.95 0.32 22.04
C LEU A 335 14.65 -1.00 21.32
N VAL A 336 14.44 -2.06 22.08
CA VAL A 336 14.15 -3.40 21.56
C VAL A 336 12.68 -3.71 21.81
N ALA A 337 11.93 -3.99 20.75
CA ALA A 337 10.49 -4.26 20.82
C ALA A 337 10.09 -5.46 19.95
N THR A 338 8.94 -6.05 20.24
CA THR A 338 8.32 -7.05 19.36
C THR A 338 7.31 -6.41 18.44
N VAL A 339 7.19 -6.90 17.20
CA VAL A 339 6.11 -6.51 16.31
C VAL A 339 5.43 -7.74 15.73
N ARG A 340 4.10 -7.68 15.61
CA ARG A 340 3.32 -8.70 14.90
C ARG A 340 3.15 -8.25 13.47
N ARG A 341 3.57 -9.09 12.52
CA ARG A 341 3.24 -8.87 11.12
C ARG A 341 1.81 -9.32 10.85
N PRO A 342 1.02 -8.57 10.06
CA PRO A 342 -0.21 -9.09 9.50
C PRO A 342 0.12 -10.32 8.65
N SER A 343 -0.73 -11.35 8.67
CA SER A 343 -0.57 -12.53 7.83
C SER A 343 -0.56 -12.18 6.33
N GLU A 344 -0.07 -13.08 5.47
CA GLU A 344 0.02 -12.89 4.01
C GLU A 344 -1.27 -12.42 3.31
N GLN A 345 -2.45 -12.62 3.92
CA GLN A 345 -3.75 -12.17 3.40
C GLN A 345 -4.10 -10.70 3.74
N GLY A 346 -3.34 -10.07 4.65
CA GLY A 346 -3.54 -8.70 5.14
C GLY A 346 -2.56 -7.66 4.58
N ARG A 347 -2.15 -7.77 3.31
CA ARG A 347 -1.16 -6.88 2.64
C ARG A 347 -1.56 -5.41 2.50
N GLU A 348 -2.62 -4.97 3.15
CA GLU A 348 -3.10 -3.58 3.11
C GLU A 348 -2.10 -2.60 3.76
N ASP A 349 -1.24 -3.12 4.64
CA ASP A 349 -0.37 -2.36 5.55
C ASP A 349 1.14 -2.67 5.35
N GLU A 350 1.53 -3.30 4.24
CA GLU A 350 2.92 -3.76 4.01
C GLU A 350 3.97 -2.63 3.97
N ASP A 351 3.57 -1.36 3.85
CA ASP A 351 4.48 -0.21 3.80
C ASP A 351 4.53 0.57 5.13
N ARG A 352 3.78 0.15 6.17
CA ARG A 352 3.77 0.85 7.47
C ARG A 352 5.16 0.97 8.07
N TRP A 353 6.04 0.01 7.84
CA TRP A 353 7.43 0.03 8.29
C TRP A 353 8.25 1.22 7.77
N ILE A 354 7.76 1.96 6.79
CA ILE A 354 8.39 3.20 6.30
C ILE A 354 8.06 4.39 7.22
N THR A 355 6.92 4.36 7.94
CA THR A 355 6.43 5.52 8.70
C THR A 355 6.98 5.59 10.12
N ASP A 356 7.06 6.80 10.67
CA ASP A 356 7.51 7.00 12.04
C ASP A 356 6.52 6.42 13.06
N GLU A 357 5.20 6.48 12.80
CA GLU A 357 4.20 5.92 13.72
C GLU A 357 4.41 4.43 13.91
N TYR A 358 4.76 3.70 12.84
CA TYR A 358 5.07 2.29 12.96
C TYR A 358 6.16 2.10 13.99
N TRP A 359 7.30 2.81 13.90
CA TRP A 359 8.46 2.66 14.78
C TRP A 359 8.29 3.24 16.20
N GLN A 360 7.26 4.05 16.43
CA GLN A 360 6.92 4.59 17.76
C GLN A 360 5.98 3.69 18.56
N GLN A 361 5.24 2.78 17.92
CA GLN A 361 4.39 1.81 18.60
C GLN A 361 5.25 0.76 19.31
N GLY A 362 5.31 0.79 20.64
CA GLY A 362 6.13 -0.09 21.49
C GLY A 362 5.28 -0.88 22.46
#